data_AF-A0A0G1C3B1-F1
#
_entry.id   AF-A0A0G1C3B1-F1
#
_cell.length_a   1.000
_cell.length_b   1.000
_cell.length_c   1.000
_cell.angle_alpha   90.00
_cell.angle_beta   90.00
_cell.angle_gamma   90.00
#
_symmetry.space_group_name_H-M   'P 1'
#
loop_
_entity.id
_entity.type
_entity.pdbx_description
1 polymer ?
#
loop_
_entity_poly.entity_id
_entity_poly.type
_entity_poly.pdbx_seq_one_letter_code
_entity_poly.pdbx_strand_id
1 'polypeptide(L)' 'MSKICENCGKVTVVGKSGTHRRGVAGKRWKKRAQKTIRTFAPNLHVVTLVVDGERRRMKLCTNCLKKFRKIQSQGIHA' A
#
# COMPACT_ATOMS: atom_id res chain seq x y z
N MET A 1 -1.30 -8.13 -14.46
CA MET A 1 -2.10 -8.09 -13.21
C MET A 1 -2.33 -6.64 -12.77
N SER A 2 -3.57 -6.22 -12.60
CA SER A 2 -3.92 -4.88 -12.10
C SER A 2 -3.41 -4.67 -10.66
N LYS A 3 -2.81 -3.51 -10.35
CA LYS A 3 -2.35 -3.12 -9.00
C LYS A 3 -3.48 -2.49 -8.19
N ILE A 4 -4.61 -3.19 -8.11
CA ILE A 4 -5.82 -2.72 -7.44
C ILE A 4 -6.22 -3.72 -6.36
N CYS A 5 -6.60 -3.24 -5.18
CA CYS A 5 -7.20 -4.08 -4.16
C CYS A 5 -8.68 -4.32 -4.50
N GLU A 6 -9.10 -5.58 -4.56
CA GLU A 6 -10.47 -5.95 -4.92
C GLU A 6 -11.50 -5.54 -3.86
N ASN A 7 -11.11 -5.53 -2.57
CA ASN A 7 -12.03 -5.13 -1.48
C ASN A 7 -12.16 -3.63 -1.21
N CYS A 8 -11.14 -2.80 -1.51
CA CYS A 8 -11.18 -1.38 -1.13
C CYS A 8 -10.77 -0.43 -2.26
N GLY A 9 -10.53 -0.95 -3.47
CA GLY A 9 -10.21 -0.15 -4.64
C GLY A 9 -8.86 0.58 -4.57
N LYS A 10 -7.99 0.29 -3.59
CA LYS A 10 -6.69 0.96 -3.48
C LYS A 10 -5.88 0.78 -4.76
N VAL A 11 -5.52 1.91 -5.37
CA VAL A 11 -4.71 2.01 -6.58
C VAL A 11 -3.30 2.54 -6.27
N THR A 12 -2.42 2.45 -7.27
CA THR A 12 -1.13 3.14 -7.22
C THR A 12 -1.36 4.65 -7.28
N VAL A 13 -0.76 5.39 -6.35
CA VAL A 13 -0.85 6.87 -6.31
C VAL A 13 0.49 7.49 -6.69
N VAL A 14 0.46 8.65 -7.33
CA VAL A 14 1.66 9.41 -7.68
C VAL A 14 1.96 10.41 -6.57
N GLY A 15 3.23 10.53 -6.17
CA GLY A 15 3.67 11.63 -5.36
C GLY A 15 5.11 12.04 -5.67
N LYS A 16 5.71 12.79 -4.76
CA LYS A 16 7.02 13.40 -4.98
C LYS A 16 7.92 13.09 -3.80
N SER A 17 9.20 12.84 -4.07
CA SER A 17 10.26 12.81 -3.07
C SER A 17 11.18 14.00 -3.28
N GLY A 18 11.73 14.55 -2.21
CA GLY A 18 12.74 15.58 -2.28
C GLY A 18 13.65 15.45 -1.09
N THR A 19 14.93 15.19 -1.35
CA THR A 19 15.95 15.08 -0.32
C THR A 19 17.05 16.08 -0.64
N HIS A 20 17.41 16.92 0.31
CA HIS A 20 18.58 17.76 0.14
C HIS A 20 19.85 16.90 0.20
N ARG A 21 20.82 17.17 -0.66
CA ARG A 21 22.13 16.51 -0.60
C ARG A 21 22.85 16.95 0.67
N ARG A 22 23.66 16.05 1.26
CA ARG A 22 24.53 16.39 2.40
C ARG A 22 25.43 17.55 1.97
N GLY A 23 25.35 18.68 2.66
CA GLY A 23 26.09 19.88 2.30
C GLY A 23 27.60 19.68 2.51
N VAL A 24 28.39 19.93 1.47
CA VAL A 24 29.84 20.15 1.63
C VAL A 24 30.04 21.39 2.51
N ALA A 25 30.86 21.23 3.55
CA ALA A 25 31.35 22.24 4.50
C ALA A 25 30.50 23.52 4.62
N GLY A 26 29.43 23.47 5.43
CA GLY A 26 28.68 24.69 5.76
C GLY A 26 27.26 24.50 6.29
N LYS A 27 26.66 23.31 6.13
CA LYS A 27 25.29 22.93 6.63
C LYS A 27 24.14 23.90 6.27
N ARG A 28 24.37 24.93 5.45
CA ARG A 28 23.36 25.90 5.05
C ARG A 28 22.57 25.38 3.85
N TRP A 29 21.26 25.19 4.02
CA TRP A 29 20.34 24.78 2.95
C TRP A 29 20.09 25.94 1.96
N LYS A 30 21.07 26.22 1.10
CA LYS A 30 21.04 27.38 0.19
C LYS A 30 20.09 27.22 -0.99
N LYS A 31 19.79 25.98 -1.40
CA LYS A 31 18.91 25.67 -2.54
C LYS A 31 17.78 24.72 -2.12
N ARG A 32 16.60 24.90 -2.73
CA ARG A 32 15.44 24.01 -2.56
C ARG A 32 15.79 22.59 -3.00
N ALA A 33 15.30 21.58 -2.27
CA ALA A 33 15.48 20.19 -2.64
C ALA A 33 14.88 19.90 -4.03
N GLN A 34 15.61 19.14 -4.83
CA GLN A 34 15.11 18.67 -6.12
C GLN A 34 13.91 17.75 -5.89
N LYS A 35 12.79 18.03 -6.58
CA LYS A 35 11.59 17.19 -6.52
C LYS A 35 11.70 16.10 -7.59
N THR A 36 11.73 14.85 -7.17
CA THR A 36 11.64 13.68 -8.05
C THR A 36 10.27 13.05 -7.93
N ILE A 37 9.67 12.67 -9.06
CA ILE A 37 8.37 11.99 -9.09
C ILE A 37 8.59 10.54 -8.70
N ARG A 38 7.72 10.01 -7.83
CA ARG A 38 7.68 8.58 -7.48
C ARG A 38 6.26 8.06 -7.39
N THR A 39 6.09 6.78 -7.63
CA THR A 39 4.80 6.08 -7.50
C THR A 39 4.76 5.26 -6.22
N PHE A 40 3.63 5.29 -5.52
CA PHE A 40 3.37 4.48 -4.34
C PHE A 40 2.37 3.38 -4.69
N ALA A 41 2.87 2.16 -4.84
CA ALA A 41 2.02 1.01 -5.06
C ALA A 41 1.44 0.50 -3.73
N PRO A 42 0.16 0.09 -3.69
CA PRO A 42 -0.38 -0.61 -2.53
C PRO A 42 0.32 -1.96 -2.35
N ASN A 43 0.55 -2.36 -1.10
CA ASN A 43 1.07 -3.70 -0.80
C ASN A 43 -0.06 -4.74 -0.94
N LEU A 44 -0.11 -5.41 -2.10
CA LEU A 44 -1.15 -6.34 -2.49
C LEU A 44 -0.65 -7.78 -2.40
N HIS A 45 -1.44 -8.65 -1.79
CA HIS A 45 -1.19 -10.08 -1.71
C HIS A 45 -2.38 -10.86 -2.27
N VAL A 46 -2.08 -11.96 -2.95
CA VAL A 46 -3.11 -12.88 -3.45
C VAL A 46 -3.36 -13.92 -2.36
N VAL A 47 -4.59 -14.00 -1.89
CA VAL A 47 -5.00 -14.90 -0.80
C VAL A 47 -6.31 -15.60 -1.14
N THR A 48 -6.49 -16.81 -0.62
CA THR A 48 -7.76 -17.53 -0.69
C THR A 48 -8.53 -17.26 0.60
N LEU A 49 -9.74 -16.73 0.48
CA LEU A 49 -10.63 -16.46 1.61
C LEU A 49 -11.99 -17.08 1.34
N VAL A 50 -12.70 -17.40 2.42
CA VAL A 50 -14.13 -17.64 2.36
C VAL A 50 -14.78 -16.26 2.45
N VAL A 51 -15.60 -15.93 1.47
CA VAL A 51 -16.45 -14.72 1.45
C VAL A 51 -17.84 -15.20 1.06
N ASP A 52 -18.85 -14.84 1.84
CA ASP A 52 -20.25 -15.27 1.63
C ASP A 52 -20.42 -16.80 1.49
N GLY A 53 -19.60 -17.59 2.22
CA GLY A 53 -19.63 -19.06 2.19
C GLY A 53 -18.86 -19.71 1.03
N GLU A 54 -18.34 -18.94 0.07
CA GLU A 54 -17.56 -19.46 -1.05
C GLU A 54 -16.07 -19.19 -0.91
N ARG A 55 -15.24 -20.19 -1.24
CA ARG A 55 -13.78 -20.02 -1.30
C ARG A 55 -13.39 -19.28 -2.58
N ARG A 56 -13.00 -18.01 -2.45
CA ARG A 56 -12.56 -17.18 -3.56
C ARG A 56 -11.10 -16.76 -3.40
N ARG A 57 -10.36 -16.75 -4.52
CA ARG A 57 -9.00 -16.24 -4.59
C ARG A 57 -9.06 -14.75 -4.95
N MET A 58 -8.64 -13.89 -4.02
CA MET A 58 -8.73 -12.44 -4.17
C MET A 58 -7.39 -11.75 -3.98
N LYS A 59 -7.23 -10.59 -4.62
CA LYS A 59 -6.10 -9.69 -4.40
C LYS A 59 -6.46 -8.60 -3.39
N LEU A 60 -5.80 -8.65 -2.23
CA LEU A 60 -6.09 -7.77 -1.11
C LEU A 60 -4.88 -6.98 -0.65
N CYS A 61 -5.12 -5.74 -0.21
CA CYS A 61 -4.10 -4.98 0.49
C CYS A 61 -3.87 -5.51 1.90
N THR A 62 -2.68 -5.27 2.46
CA THR A 62 -2.32 -5.70 3.83
C THR A 62 -3.33 -5.27 4.90
N ASN A 63 -3.93 -4.07 4.78
CA ASN A 63 -4.95 -3.60 5.73
C ASN A 63 -6.24 -4.43 5.64
N CYS A 64 -6.69 -4.77 4.43
CA CYS A 64 -7.86 -5.63 4.24
C CYS A 64 -7.55 -7.03 4.75
N LEU A 65 -6.39 -7.59 4.40
CA LEU A 65 -5.96 -8.90 4.86
C LEU A 65 -5.94 -8.99 6.40
N LYS A 66 -5.45 -7.96 7.09
CA LYS A 66 -5.49 -7.87 8.56
C LYS A 66 -6.92 -7.91 9.10
N LYS A 67 -7.87 -7.20 8.47
CA LYS A 67 -9.28 -7.21 8.87
C LYS A 67 -9.91 -8.59 8.67
N PHE A 68 -9.71 -9.22 7.51
CA PHE A 68 -10.25 -10.55 7.23
C PHE A 68 -9.72 -11.60 8.21
N ARG A 69 -8.43 -11.58 8.53
CA ARG A 69 -7.86 -12.49 9.56
C ARG A 69 -8.48 -12.28 10.93
N LYS A 70 -8.77 -11.03 11.31
CA LYS A 70 -9.44 -10.72 12.58
C LYS A 70 -10.88 -11.24 12.59
N ILE A 71 -11.62 -11.02 11.50
CA ILE A 71 -13.00 -11.50 11.34
C ILE A 71 -13.05 -13.03 11.45
N GLN A 72 -12.16 -13.73 10.74
CA GLN A 72 -12.02 -15.19 10.84
C GLN A 72 -11.71 -15.67 12.26
N SER A 73 -10.80 -14.97 12.98
CA SER A 73 -10.47 -15.34 14.36
C SER A 73 -11.63 -15.16 15.35
N GLN A 74 -12.60 -14.31 15.03
CA GLN A 74 -13.76 -14.04 15.88
C GLN A 74 -14.95 -14.96 15.57
N GLY A 75 -14.77 -15.97 14.70
CA GLY A 75 -15.84 -16.91 14.32
C GLY A 75 -16.95 -16.27 13.49
N ILE A 76 -16.77 -15.03 13.05
CA ILE A 76 -17.69 -14.35 12.15
C ILE A 76 -17.27 -14.74 10.74
N HIS A 77 -18.10 -15.52 10.06
CA HIS A 77 -17.93 -15.76 8.64
C HIS A 77 -18.34 -14.47 7.90
N ALA A 78 -17.38 -13.82 7.27
CA ALA A 78 -17.63 -12.82 6.22
C ALA A 78 -17.65 -13.49 4.86
#